data_AF-A0A850NZ06-F1
#
_entry.id   AF-A0A850NZ06-F1
#
_cell.length_a   1.000
_cell.length_b   1.000
_cell.length_c   1.000
_cell.angle_alpha   90.00
_cell.angle_beta   90.00
_cell.angle_gamma   90.00
#
_symmetry.space_group_name_H-M   'P 1'
#
loop_
_entity.id
_entity.type
_entity.pdbx_description
1 polymer ?
#
loop_
_entity_poly.entity_id
_entity_poly.type
_entity_poly.pdbx_seq_one_letter_code
_entity_poly.pdbx_strand_id
1 'polypeptide(L)'
;MSYRPMITLPAMTIGVLFGCGTLPAMARDMAMPPAGTPQAMIDAAPGARLAGYLNFCIENGLAEHAGVTPLMDTLIRNTGAVPPDEHGNMDYAYGTAGVLQPGTGAMPRMTDLDIPARRDACAHAVKKAGMGA
;
A
#
# COMPACT_ATOMS: atom_id res chain seq x y z
N MET A 1 28.02 -54.91 -22.30
CA MET A 1 29.11 -54.41 -23.17
C MET A 1 28.69 -53.05 -23.70
N SER A 2 28.91 -52.00 -22.91
CA SER A 2 30.02 -51.03 -23.07
C SER A 2 29.96 -50.25 -24.39
N TYR A 3 29.18 -49.17 -24.39
CA TYR A 3 29.36 -48.05 -25.29
C TYR A 3 29.56 -46.81 -24.43
N ARG A 4 30.82 -46.35 -24.32
CA ARG A 4 31.17 -45.05 -23.76
C ARG A 4 31.43 -44.11 -24.94
N PRO A 5 30.54 -43.17 -25.28
CA PRO A 5 30.92 -42.08 -26.17
C PRO A 5 31.85 -41.14 -25.39
N MET A 6 33.07 -40.98 -25.92
CA MET A 6 33.99 -39.91 -25.55
C MET A 6 33.32 -38.58 -25.84
N ILE A 7 32.99 -37.82 -24.80
CA ILE A 7 32.70 -36.39 -24.92
C ILE A 7 33.91 -35.66 -24.37
N THR A 8 34.71 -35.18 -25.30
CA THR A 8 35.78 -34.20 -25.13
C THR A 8 35.25 -32.96 -24.42
N LEU A 9 35.77 -32.68 -23.22
CA LEU A 9 35.59 -31.41 -22.51
C LEU A 9 36.41 -30.32 -23.21
N PRO A 10 35.80 -29.23 -23.71
CA PRO A 10 36.55 -28.00 -23.87
C PRO A 10 36.81 -27.41 -22.48
N ALA A 11 38.08 -27.42 -22.08
CA ALA A 11 38.56 -26.67 -20.93
C ALA A 11 38.34 -25.16 -21.20
N MET A 12 37.19 -24.63 -20.79
CA MET A 12 37.02 -23.19 -20.63
C MET A 12 37.45 -22.82 -19.22
N THR A 13 38.68 -22.35 -19.13
CA THR A 13 39.22 -21.55 -18.04
C THR A 13 38.30 -20.35 -17.79
N ILE A 14 37.43 -20.44 -16.80
CA ILE A 14 36.73 -19.27 -16.26
C ILE A 14 37.75 -18.52 -15.39
N GLY A 15 38.37 -17.51 -15.99
CA GLY A 15 39.17 -16.53 -15.27
C GLY A 15 38.27 -15.76 -14.33
N VAL A 16 38.51 -15.91 -13.03
CA VAL A 16 37.98 -15.03 -11.99
C VAL A 16 38.68 -13.69 -12.14
N LEU A 17 38.07 -12.76 -12.87
CA LEU A 17 38.43 -11.35 -12.80
C LEU A 17 37.64 -10.72 -11.65
N PHE A 18 38.32 -10.61 -10.53
CA PHE A 18 38.01 -9.74 -9.40
C PHE A 18 37.99 -8.28 -9.92
N GLY A 19 36.86 -7.88 -10.49
CA GLY A 19 36.58 -6.50 -10.85
C GLY A 19 36.01 -5.77 -9.64
N CYS A 20 36.90 -5.19 -8.81
CA CYS A 20 36.55 -4.06 -7.94
C CYS A 20 36.14 -2.87 -8.83
N GLY A 21 34.89 -2.87 -9.29
CA GLY A 21 34.25 -1.75 -9.97
C GLY A 21 33.14 -1.24 -9.07
N THR A 22 33.40 -0.14 -8.38
CA THR A 22 32.39 0.61 -7.64
C THR A 22 31.24 0.98 -8.58
N LEU A 23 30.10 0.28 -8.46
CA LEU A 23 28.86 0.75 -9.06
C LEU A 23 28.58 2.14 -8.48
N PRO A 24 28.43 3.18 -9.31
CA PRO A 24 27.98 4.46 -8.80
C PRO A 24 26.57 4.25 -8.28
N ALA A 25 26.37 4.60 -7.02
CA ALA A 25 25.10 4.61 -6.32
C ALA A 25 24.15 5.65 -6.93
N MET A 26 23.68 5.43 -8.16
CA MET A 26 22.59 6.19 -8.77
C MET A 26 21.24 5.62 -8.30
N ALA A 27 21.07 5.45 -6.99
CA ALA A 27 19.85 4.91 -6.38
C ALA A 27 19.31 5.81 -5.26
N ARG A 28 19.82 7.03 -5.12
CA ARG A 28 19.42 7.98 -4.08
C ARG A 28 19.31 9.35 -4.71
N ASP A 29 18.23 9.60 -5.43
CA ASP A 29 17.65 10.95 -5.60
C ASP A 29 16.39 10.92 -6.47
N MET A 30 15.55 9.89 -6.30
CA MET A 30 14.12 10.16 -6.36
C MET A 30 13.74 10.53 -4.93
N ALA A 31 14.01 11.78 -4.56
CA ALA A 31 13.48 12.36 -3.34
C ALA A 31 11.95 12.23 -3.43
N MET A 32 11.43 11.19 -2.78
CA MET A 32 10.01 11.04 -2.56
C MET A 32 9.55 12.37 -1.93
N PRO A 33 8.48 13.01 -2.44
CA PRO A 33 7.92 14.17 -1.76
C PRO A 33 7.79 13.80 -0.28
N PRO A 34 8.12 14.69 0.68
CA PRO A 34 8.16 14.32 2.09
C PRO A 34 6.88 13.58 2.40
N ALA A 35 7.00 12.28 2.70
CA ALA A 35 5.84 11.47 2.96
C ALA A 35 5.12 12.14 4.12
N GLY A 36 3.94 12.72 3.84
CA GLY A 36 3.12 13.32 4.88
C GLY A 36 2.91 12.30 6.00
N THR A 37 2.61 12.78 7.20
CA THR A 37 2.20 11.84 8.25
C THR A 37 0.99 11.05 7.75
N PRO A 38 0.77 9.79 8.21
CA PRO A 38 -0.41 9.03 7.85
C PRO A 38 -1.72 9.82 8.05
N GLN A 39 -1.78 10.65 9.09
CA GLN A 39 -2.89 11.56 9.37
C GLN A 39 -3.09 12.60 8.27
N ALA A 40 -2.01 13.25 7.81
CA ALA A 40 -2.10 14.22 6.71
C ALA A 40 -2.56 13.57 5.39
N MET A 41 -2.11 12.33 5.12
CA MET A 41 -2.56 11.56 3.96
C MET A 41 -4.04 11.18 4.07
N ILE A 42 -4.50 10.80 5.27
CA ILE A 42 -5.92 10.55 5.55
C ILE A 42 -6.72 11.84 5.39
N ASP A 43 -6.22 12.99 5.83
CA ASP A 43 -6.87 14.30 5.71
C ASP A 43 -7.02 14.74 4.25
N ALA A 44 -6.03 14.45 3.41
CA ALA A 44 -6.09 14.72 1.98
C ALA A 44 -6.92 13.69 1.17
N ALA A 45 -7.29 12.56 1.78
CA ALA A 45 -7.99 11.49 1.07
C ALA A 45 -9.43 11.90 0.65
N PRO A 46 -9.85 11.57 -0.58
CA PRO A 46 -11.25 11.70 -1.02
C PRO A 46 -12.20 10.93 -0.11
N GLY A 47 -13.46 11.35 -0.03
CA GLY A 47 -14.44 10.74 0.86
C GLY A 47 -14.66 9.23 0.59
N ALA A 48 -14.63 8.80 -0.67
CA ALA A 48 -14.69 7.37 -1.01
C ALA A 48 -13.49 6.59 -0.46
N ARG A 49 -12.28 7.17 -0.50
CA ARG A 49 -11.09 6.56 0.10
C ARG A 49 -11.15 6.54 1.62
N LEU A 50 -11.72 7.58 2.22
CA LEU A 50 -11.98 7.60 3.67
C LEU A 50 -12.94 6.48 4.09
N ALA A 51 -14.01 6.22 3.33
CA ALA A 51 -14.89 5.08 3.57
C ALA A 51 -14.12 3.75 3.50
N GLY A 52 -13.23 3.60 2.51
CA GLY A 52 -12.36 2.43 2.41
C GLY A 52 -11.44 2.27 3.62
N TYR A 53 -10.86 3.35 4.15
CA TYR A 53 -10.05 3.29 5.38
C TYR A 53 -10.86 2.80 6.58
N LEU A 54 -12.13 3.22 6.70
CA LEU A 54 -13.01 2.71 7.76
C LEU A 54 -13.24 1.21 7.62
N ASN A 55 -13.45 0.72 6.39
CA ASN A 55 -13.56 -0.71 6.12
C ASN A 55 -12.27 -1.46 6.52
N PHE A 56 -11.11 -0.96 6.10
CA PHE A 56 -9.81 -1.50 6.50
C PHE A 56 -9.69 -1.59 8.04
N CYS A 57 -10.05 -0.52 8.76
CA CYS A 57 -9.94 -0.48 10.21
C CYS A 57 -10.89 -1.47 10.91
N ILE A 58 -12.11 -1.65 10.40
CA ILE A 58 -13.07 -2.65 10.91
C ILE A 58 -12.53 -4.07 10.66
N GLU A 59 -12.14 -4.38 9.42
CA GLU A 59 -11.67 -5.72 9.02
C GLU A 59 -10.40 -6.15 9.77
N ASN A 60 -9.57 -5.19 10.17
CA ASN A 60 -8.34 -5.44 10.93
C ASN A 60 -8.53 -5.36 12.46
N GLY A 61 -9.76 -5.19 12.96
CA GLY A 61 -10.04 -5.10 14.40
C GLY A 61 -9.42 -3.87 15.08
N LEU A 62 -9.23 -2.79 14.32
CA LEU A 62 -8.65 -1.52 14.77
C LEU A 62 -9.72 -0.45 15.04
N ALA A 63 -10.96 -0.75 14.67
CA ALA A 63 -12.14 0.08 14.90
C ALA A 63 -13.35 -0.81 15.26
N GLU A 64 -14.22 -0.30 16.11
CA GLU A 64 -15.43 -1.02 16.49
C GLU A 64 -16.48 -0.94 15.38
N HIS A 65 -16.90 -2.11 14.88
CA HIS A 65 -17.86 -2.23 13.78
C HIS A 65 -19.14 -1.41 14.03
N ALA A 66 -19.73 -1.52 15.23
CA ALA A 66 -21.00 -0.86 15.57
C ALA A 66 -20.91 0.68 15.52
N GLY A 67 -19.80 1.25 16.00
CA GLY A 67 -19.58 2.69 16.01
C GLY A 67 -19.20 3.28 14.66
N VAL A 68 -18.50 2.49 13.82
CA VAL A 68 -17.88 3.00 12.59
C VAL A 68 -18.70 2.73 11.33
N THR A 69 -19.49 1.65 11.30
CA THR A 69 -20.32 1.31 10.13
C THR A 69 -21.26 2.45 9.71
N PRO A 70 -21.97 3.15 10.61
CA PRO A 70 -22.86 4.25 10.20
C PRO A 70 -22.12 5.42 9.52
N LEU A 71 -20.87 5.70 9.95
CA LEU A 71 -20.01 6.71 9.34
C LEU A 71 -19.57 6.27 7.94
N MET A 72 -19.17 5.00 7.81
CA MET A 72 -18.79 4.39 6.54
C MET A 72 -19.94 4.39 5.54
N ASP A 73 -21.13 3.95 5.95
CA ASP A 73 -22.32 3.93 5.09
C ASP A 73 -22.71 5.33 4.60
N THR A 74 -22.57 6.33 5.47
CA THR A 74 -22.83 7.74 5.10
C THR A 74 -21.84 8.22 4.05
N LEU A 75 -20.54 7.94 4.22
CA LEU A 75 -19.53 8.26 3.21
C LEU A 75 -19.77 7.49 1.90
N ILE A 76 -20.14 6.21 1.96
CA ILE A 76 -20.46 5.39 0.78
C ILE A 76 -21.59 6.04 -0.03
N ARG A 77 -22.70 6.40 0.63
CA ARG A 77 -23.85 7.05 -0.02
C ARG A 77 -23.47 8.42 -0.60
N ASN A 78 -22.75 9.25 0.14
CA ASN A 78 -22.46 10.62 -0.26
C ASN A 78 -21.43 10.71 -1.39
N THR A 79 -20.57 9.71 -1.55
CA THR A 79 -19.43 9.76 -2.46
C THR A 79 -19.51 8.76 -3.61
N GLY A 80 -20.53 7.89 -3.62
CA GLY A 80 -20.61 6.79 -4.58
C GLY A 80 -19.42 5.84 -4.42
N ALA A 81 -18.99 5.57 -3.17
CA ALA A 81 -17.84 4.71 -2.91
C ALA A 81 -18.11 3.24 -3.29
N VAL A 82 -19.37 2.82 -3.28
CA VAL A 82 -19.82 1.51 -3.78
C VAL A 82 -20.90 1.79 -4.83
N PRO A 83 -20.50 2.06 -6.08
CA PRO A 83 -21.46 2.28 -7.15
C PRO A 83 -22.21 0.98 -7.47
N PRO A 84 -23.45 1.07 -8.00
CA PRO A 84 -24.22 -0.12 -8.38
C PRO A 84 -23.72 -0.79 -9.67
N ASP A 85 -22.71 -0.21 -10.33
CA ASP A 85 -22.10 -0.75 -11.54
C ASP A 85 -20.96 -1.73 -11.22
N GLU A 86 -20.53 -2.50 -12.22
CA GLU A 86 -19.44 -3.47 -12.07
C GLU A 86 -18.04 -2.84 -12.04
N HIS A 87 -17.93 -1.52 -12.26
CA HIS A 87 -16.63 -0.85 -12.36
C HIS A 87 -16.02 -0.57 -10.98
N GLY A 88 -16.85 -0.42 -9.94
CA GLY A 88 -16.41 -0.13 -8.59
C GLY A 88 -15.75 1.25 -8.46
N ASN A 89 -15.43 1.66 -7.23
CA ASN A 89 -14.73 2.91 -6.97
C ASN A 89 -13.29 2.63 -6.55
N MET A 90 -12.32 3.05 -7.38
CA MET A 90 -10.90 2.80 -7.11
C MET A 90 -10.40 3.47 -5.83
N ASP A 91 -10.94 4.64 -5.45
CA ASP A 91 -10.58 5.28 -4.20
C ASP A 91 -11.04 4.47 -3.00
N TYR A 92 -12.26 3.92 -3.05
CA TYR A 92 -12.75 3.01 -2.02
C TYR A 92 -11.91 1.73 -1.93
N ALA A 93 -11.52 1.18 -3.08
CA ALA A 93 -10.65 0.00 -3.14
C ALA A 93 -9.25 0.29 -2.55
N TYR A 94 -8.64 1.42 -2.89
CA TYR A 94 -7.36 1.84 -2.29
C TYR A 94 -7.48 2.02 -0.78
N GLY A 95 -8.56 2.66 -0.32
CA GLY A 95 -8.82 2.82 1.11
C GLY A 95 -8.95 1.48 1.84
N THR A 96 -9.73 0.56 1.27
CA THR A 96 -9.95 -0.80 1.81
C THR A 96 -8.64 -1.59 1.84
N ALA A 97 -7.78 -1.42 0.83
CA ALA A 97 -6.45 -2.01 0.81
C ALA A 97 -5.44 -1.33 1.77
N GLY A 98 -5.86 -0.28 2.49
CA GLY A 98 -5.03 0.50 3.40
C GLY A 98 -3.99 1.37 2.70
N VAL A 99 -4.16 1.72 1.43
CA VAL A 99 -3.22 2.58 0.68
C VAL A 99 -3.45 4.05 1.06
N LEU A 100 -2.50 4.64 1.78
CA LEU A 100 -2.61 6.01 2.31
C LEU A 100 -2.53 7.07 1.20
N GLN A 101 -1.68 6.83 0.21
CA GLN A 101 -1.49 7.76 -0.91
C GLN A 101 -1.17 6.98 -2.20
N PRO A 102 -2.16 6.83 -3.10
CA PRO A 102 -1.93 6.23 -4.42
C PRO A 102 -0.95 7.07 -5.26
N GLY A 103 -0.14 6.40 -6.08
CA GLY A 103 0.84 7.07 -6.94
C GLY A 103 1.68 6.10 -7.75
N THR A 104 2.65 6.61 -8.51
CA THR A 104 3.64 5.78 -9.21
C THR A 104 4.79 5.42 -8.27
N GLY A 105 5.00 4.13 -8.02
CA GLY A 105 6.07 3.62 -7.16
C GLY A 105 5.57 3.04 -5.84
N ALA A 106 6.37 3.18 -4.78
CA ALA A 106 6.02 2.68 -3.46
C ALA A 106 4.87 3.51 -2.89
N MET A 107 3.67 2.93 -2.84
CA MET A 107 2.50 3.55 -2.24
C MET A 107 2.53 3.29 -0.73
N PRO A 108 2.62 4.32 0.13
CA PRO A 108 2.61 4.11 1.57
C PRO A 108 1.29 3.48 2.00
N ARG A 109 1.35 2.50 2.93
CA ARG A 109 0.18 1.76 3.40
C ARG A 109 0.07 1.79 4.91
N MET A 110 -1.15 1.66 5.41
CA MET A 110 -1.43 1.44 6.84
C MET A 110 -0.74 0.18 7.37
N THR A 111 -0.54 -0.83 6.50
CA THR A 111 0.16 -2.07 6.86
C THR A 111 1.66 -1.90 7.07
N ASP A 112 2.25 -0.83 6.55
CA ASP A 112 3.68 -0.52 6.71
C ASP A 112 3.95 0.12 8.08
N LEU A 113 2.89 0.63 8.73
CA LEU A 113 2.94 1.18 10.09
C LEU A 113 3.00 0.04 11.11
N ASP A 114 3.71 0.30 12.21
CA ASP A 114 3.61 -0.54 13.40
C ASP A 114 2.19 -0.48 14.00
N ILE A 115 1.88 -1.42 14.90
CA ILE A 115 0.52 -1.55 15.44
C ILE A 115 0.04 -0.27 16.16
N PRO A 116 0.85 0.39 17.03
CA PRO A 116 0.46 1.67 17.63
C PRO A 116 0.13 2.74 16.58
N ALA A 117 1.02 3.00 15.62
CA ALA A 117 0.80 4.03 14.60
C ALA A 117 -0.39 3.69 13.68
N ARG A 118 -0.64 2.41 13.41
CA ARG A 118 -1.81 1.95 12.65
C ARG A 118 -3.11 2.19 13.43
N ARG A 119 -3.13 1.96 14.75
CA ARG A 119 -4.28 2.29 15.61
C ARG A 119 -4.54 3.80 15.61
N ASP A 120 -3.50 4.61 15.72
CA ASP A 120 -3.62 6.07 15.69
C ASP A 120 -4.15 6.56 14.33
N ALA A 121 -3.68 5.98 13.22
CA ALA A 121 -4.20 6.27 11.89
C ALA A 121 -5.69 5.90 11.76
N CYS A 122 -6.11 4.73 12.28
CA CYS A 122 -7.51 4.32 12.28
C CYS A 122 -8.40 5.22 13.15
N ALA A 123 -7.93 5.59 14.35
CA ALA A 123 -8.63 6.53 15.21
C ALA A 123 -8.79 7.90 14.54
N HIS A 124 -7.77 8.35 13.81
CA HIS A 124 -7.81 9.59 13.03
C HIS A 124 -8.82 9.51 11.88
N ALA A 125 -8.86 8.41 11.13
CA ALA A 125 -9.83 8.20 10.06
C ALA A 125 -11.28 8.22 10.59
N VAL A 126 -11.54 7.56 11.72
CA VAL A 126 -12.86 7.59 12.38
C VAL A 126 -13.24 9.01 12.79
N LYS A 127 -12.32 9.74 13.43
CA LYS A 127 -12.54 11.13 13.85
C LYS A 127 -12.86 12.02 12.65
N LYS A 128 -12.08 11.92 11.57
CA LYS A 128 -12.31 12.68 10.33
C LYS A 128 -13.68 12.37 9.74
N ALA A 129 -14.07 11.10 9.68
CA ALA A 129 -15.36 10.69 9.16
C ALA A 129 -16.52 11.31 9.97
N GLY A 130 -16.39 11.34 11.31
CA GLY A 130 -17.39 11.98 12.19
C GLY A 130 -17.50 13.50 12.07
N MET A 131 -16.55 14.17 11.41
CA MET A 131 -16.60 15.62 11.17
C MET A 131 -17.31 16.03 9.87
N GLY A 132 -17.43 15.09 8.92
CA GLY A 132 -17.99 15.35 7.58
C GLY A 132 -19.16 14.44 7.18
N ALA A 133 -19.64 13.61 8.11
CA ALA A 133 -20.84 12.78 7.98
C ALA A 133 -22.09 13.52 8.50
#